data_AF-A0A7W1FL70-F1
#
_entry.id   AF-A0A7W1FL70-F1
#
_cell.length_a   1.000
_cell.length_b   1.000
_cell.length_c   1.000
_cell.angle_alpha   90.00
_cell.angle_beta   90.00
_cell.angle_gamma   90.00
#
_symmetry.space_group_name_H-M   'P 1'
#
loop_
_entity.id
_entity.type
_entity.pdbx_description
1 polymer ?
#
loop_
_entity_poly.entity_id
_entity_poly.type
_entity_poly.pdbx_seq_one_letter_code
_entity_poly.pdbx_strand_id
1 'polypeptide(L)' 'MRVAYQFFKAGSFTTWDAMFAEVAAFASRIGREDLICISQSEDKDLAVVTVWYWER' A
#
# COMPACT_ATOMS: atom_id res chain seq x y z
N MET A 1 9.53 -15.94 -8.74
CA MET A 1 9.99 -14.77 -7.94
C MET A 1 10.13 -13.55 -8.83
N ARG A 2 9.14 -12.66 -8.74
CA ARG A 2 9.15 -11.34 -9.36
C ARG A 2 8.75 -10.28 -8.34
N VAL A 3 9.16 -9.04 -8.57
CA VAL A 3 8.62 -7.90 -7.81
C VAL A 3 7.19 -7.66 -8.29
N ALA A 4 6.26 -7.64 -7.35
CA ALA A 4 4.87 -7.24 -7.55
C ALA A 4 4.56 -6.02 -6.66
N TYR A 5 3.44 -5.37 -6.94
CA TYR A 5 2.98 -4.24 -6.15
C TYR A 5 1.46 -4.21 -6.04
N GLN A 6 0.97 -3.70 -4.91
CA GLN A 6 -0.42 -3.31 -4.73
C GLN A 6 -0.48 -1.81 -4.49
N PHE A 7 -1.33 -1.14 -5.26
CA PHE A 7 -1.50 0.31 -5.23
C PHE A 7 -2.82 0.68 -4.54
N PHE A 8 -2.75 1.71 -3.69
CA PHE A 8 -3.87 2.30 -2.97
C PHE A 8 -3.88 3.80 -3.23
N LYS A 9 -5.08 4.38 -3.39
CA LYS A 9 -5.25 5.80 -3.63
C LYS A 9 -6.38 6.33 -2.75
N ALA A 10 -6.11 7.41 -2.02
CA ALA A 10 -7.15 8.17 -1.35
C ALA A 10 -7.97 8.89 -2.43
N GLY A 11 -9.26 8.58 -2.50
CA GLY A 11 -10.23 9.32 -3.29
C GLY A 11 -10.96 10.35 -2.45
N SER A 12 -11.82 11.15 -3.10
CA SER A 12 -12.60 12.23 -2.46
C SER A 12 -13.55 11.77 -1.33
N PHE A 13 -13.80 10.46 -1.22
CA PHE A 13 -14.69 9.87 -0.21
C PHE A 13 -13.97 8.95 0.79
N THR A 14 -12.65 8.80 0.69
CA THR A 14 -11.86 7.92 1.54
C THR A 14 -10.96 8.76 2.43
N THR A 15 -11.13 8.65 3.75
CA THR A 15 -10.20 9.30 4.68
C THR A 15 -8.83 8.64 4.59
N TRP A 16 -7.78 9.39 4.92
CA TRP A 16 -6.42 8.85 4.94
C TRP A 16 -6.32 7.66 5.89
N ASP A 17 -6.93 7.73 7.06
CA ASP A 17 -6.97 6.62 8.03
C ASP A 17 -7.60 5.35 7.46
N ALA A 18 -8.70 5.47 6.71
CA ALA A 18 -9.33 4.31 6.08
C ALA A 18 -8.41 3.67 5.03
N MET A 19 -7.73 4.49 4.22
CA MET A 19 -6.74 4.01 3.26
C MET A 19 -5.56 3.32 3.96
N PHE A 20 -4.99 3.94 5.01
CA PHE A 20 -3.88 3.34 5.74
C PHE A 20 -4.27 2.06 6.47
N ALA A 21 -5.51 1.95 6.97
CA ALA A 21 -6.04 0.70 7.52
C ALA A 21 -6.09 -0.41 6.47
N GLU A 22 -6.51 -0.09 5.25
CA GLU A 22 -6.53 -1.04 4.12
C GLU A 22 -5.12 -1.48 3.72
N VAL A 23 -4.20 -0.52 3.59
CA VAL A 23 -2.77 -0.78 3.33
C VAL A 23 -2.20 -1.71 4.40
N ALA A 24 -2.42 -1.40 5.68
CA ALA A 24 -1.89 -2.20 6.79
C ALA A 24 -2.48 -3.61 6.80
N ALA A 25 -3.79 -3.74 6.52
CA ALA A 25 -4.46 -5.03 6.43
C ALA A 25 -3.93 -5.88 5.27
N PHE A 26 -3.64 -5.28 4.11
CA PHE A 26 -3.02 -5.97 2.98
C PHE A 26 -1.57 -6.36 3.30
N ALA A 27 -0.74 -5.42 3.76
CA ALA A 27 0.65 -5.66 4.07
C ALA A 27 0.84 -6.74 5.15
N SER A 28 -0.08 -6.83 6.11
CA SER A 28 -0.05 -7.86 7.16
C SER A 28 -0.31 -9.28 6.66
N ARG A 29 -0.85 -9.45 5.43
CA ARG A 29 -1.04 -10.76 4.80
C ARG A 29 0.22 -11.25 4.08
N ILE A 30 1.16 -10.34 3.81
CA ILE A 30 2.43 -10.67 3.18
C ILE A 30 3.39 -11.14 4.27
N GLY A 31 4.07 -12.27 4.02
CA GLY A 31 5.11 -12.77 4.93
C GLY A 31 6.18 -11.71 5.16
N ARG A 32 6.77 -11.66 6.36
CA ARG A 32 7.78 -10.64 6.71
C ARG A 32 8.95 -10.62 5.72
N GLU A 33 9.33 -11.80 5.24
CA GLU A 33 10.38 -12.05 4.26
C GLU A 33 10.01 -11.68 2.82
N ASP A 34 8.72 -11.64 2.51
CA ASP A 34 8.21 -11.35 1.17
C ASP A 34 7.85 -9.86 0.99
N LEU A 35 7.67 -9.10 2.09
CA LEU A 35 7.43 -7.65 2.05
C LEU A 35 8.74 -6.90 1.77
N ILE A 36 8.76 -6.13 0.67
CA ILE A 36 9.95 -5.36 0.27
C ILE A 36 9.92 -3.97 0.90
N CYS A 37 8.83 -3.22 0.68
CA CYS A 37 8.72 -1.81 1.07
C CYS A 37 7.27 -1.35 1.03
N ILE A 38 6.95 -0.30 1.80
CA ILE A 38 5.75 0.51 1.63
C ILE A 38 6.19 1.94 1.31
N SER A 39 5.82 2.43 0.13
CA SER A 39 6.12 3.80 -0.31
C SER A 39 4.86 4.64 -0.37
N GLN A 40 4.93 5.91 0.03
CA GLN A 40 3.81 6.86 -0.09
C GLN A 40 4.22 8.11 -0.86
N SER A 41 3.24 8.73 -1.51
CA SER A 41 3.36 10.06 -2.13
C SER A 41 2.03 10.79 -1.95
N GLU A 42 2.08 12.11 -1.86
CA GLU A 42 0.89 12.94 -1.67
C GLU A 42 1.01 14.26 -2.43
N ASP A 43 -0.12 14.73 -2.96
CA ASP A 43 -0.29 16.07 -3.53
C ASP A 43 -1.69 16.62 -3.19
N LYS A 44 -1.71 17.65 -2.34
CA LYS A 44 -2.89 18.31 -1.76
C LYS A 44 -3.79 17.35 -0.99
N ASP A 45 -4.85 16.88 -1.64
CA ASP A 45 -5.87 16.00 -1.04
C ASP A 45 -5.79 14.58 -1.63
N LEU A 46 -4.77 14.31 -2.45
CA LEU A 46 -4.56 13.04 -3.11
C LEU A 46 -3.33 12.35 -2.53
N ALA A 47 -3.55 11.34 -1.71
CA ALA A 47 -2.50 10.45 -1.24
C ALA A 47 -2.51 9.13 -2.05
N VAL A 48 -1.32 8.59 -2.28
CA VAL A 48 -1.11 7.26 -2.85
C VAL A 48 -0.14 6.46 -1.99
N VAL A 49 -0.42 5.17 -1.85
CA VAL A 49 0.45 4.24 -1.14
C VAL A 49 0.63 3.00 -2.00
N THR A 50 1.88 2.54 -2.11
CA THR A 50 2.24 1.32 -2.84
C THR A 50 2.94 0.36 -1.89
N VAL A 51 2.43 -0.87 -1.82
CA VAL A 51 3.06 -1.98 -1.12
C VAL A 51 3.80 -2.83 -2.14
N TRP A 52 5.12 -2.95 -1.99
CA TRP A 52 6.01 -3.73 -2.87
C TRP A 52 6.34 -5.05 -2.20
N TYR A 53 6.23 -6.16 -2.94
CA TYR A 53 6.45 -7.51 -2.38
C TYR A 53 6.95 -8.50 -3.43
N TRP A 54 7.52 -9.62 -2.96
CA TRP A 54 7.90 -10.74 -3.80
C TRP A 54 6.70 -11.65 -4.07
N GLU A 55 6.45 -11.95 -5.35
CA GLU A 55 5.45 -12.93 -5.77
C GLU A 55 6.15 -14.15 -6.38
N ARG A 56 5.72 -15.37 -6.00
CA ARG A 56 6.35 -16.62 -6.42
C ARG A 56 5.99 -16.97 -7.85
#